data_AF-A0A3D9KI70-F1
#
_entry.id   AF-A0A3D9KI70-F1
#
_cell.length_a   1.000
_cell.length_b   1.000
_cell.length_c   1.000
_cell.angle_alpha   90.00
_cell.angle_beta   90.00
_cell.angle_gamma   90.00
#
_symmetry.space_group_name_H-M   'P 1'
#
loop_
_entity.id
_entity.type
_entity.pdbx_description
1 polymer ?
#
loop_
_entity_poly.entity_id
_entity_poly.type
_entity_poly.pdbx_seq_one_letter_code
_entity_poly.pdbx_strand_id
1 'polypeptide(L)' 'MSGQTVKAIRLWLGMSQREMAGRLGVTDSYLCQIEAGRPVSDAIRIKIAQTFDVTAEMLEAIRRAKLADQLLV' A
#
# COMPACT_ATOMS: atom_id res chain seq x y z
N MET A 1 -1.78 8.25 -3.14
CA MET A 1 -2.07 7.03 -2.33
C MET A 1 -1.83 7.28 -0.83
N SER A 2 -2.66 6.74 0.06
CA SER A 2 -2.41 6.81 1.52
C SER A 2 -1.69 5.56 2.03
N GLY A 3 -1.20 5.58 3.27
CA GLY A 3 -0.59 4.41 3.92
C GLY A 3 -1.51 3.17 3.95
N GLN A 4 -2.81 3.38 4.17
CA GLN A 4 -3.81 2.32 4.04
C GLN A 4 -3.89 1.73 2.62
N THR A 5 -3.69 2.54 1.58
CA THR A 5 -3.61 2.03 0.20
C THR A 5 -2.36 1.18 0.00
N VAL A 6 -1.22 1.58 0.59
CA VAL A 6 0.01 0.76 0.56
C VAL A 6 -0.23 -0.60 1.22
N LYS A 7 -0.88 -0.62 2.40
CA LYS A 7 -1.28 -1.86 3.08
C LYS A 7 -2.20 -2.72 2.21
N ALA A 8 -3.19 -2.11 1.55
CA ALA A 8 -4.12 -2.84 0.70
C ALA A 8 -3.42 -3.46 -0.53
N ILE A 9 -2.50 -2.74 -1.18
CA ILE A 9 -1.67 -3.27 -2.27
C ILE A 9 -0.85 -4.47 -1.75
N ARG A 10 -0.22 -4.33 -0.58
CA ARG A 10 0.58 -5.41 0.02
C ARG A 10 -0.24 -6.68 0.25
N LEU A 11 -1.43 -6.53 0.82
CA LEU A 11 -2.32 -7.64 1.10
C LEU A 11 -2.86 -8.28 -0.18
N TRP A 12 -3.18 -7.47 -1.20
CA TRP A 12 -3.57 -7.96 -2.52
C TRP A 12 -2.48 -8.84 -3.16
N LEU A 13 -1.22 -8.44 -2.99
CA LEU A 13 -0.05 -9.19 -3.48
C LEU A 13 0.32 -10.39 -2.59
N GLY A 14 -0.40 -10.64 -1.49
CA GLY A 14 -0.13 -11.74 -0.57
C GLY A 14 1.18 -11.63 0.20
N MET A 15 1.72 -10.41 0.37
CA MET A 15 3.04 -10.19 0.97
C MET A 15 2.96 -9.83 2.47
N SER A 16 3.93 -10.31 3.24
CA SER A 16 4.24 -9.76 4.56
C SER A 16 4.87 -8.37 4.44
N GLN A 17 4.85 -7.59 5.53
CA GLN A 17 5.53 -6.29 5.57
C GLN A 17 7.03 -6.42 5.26
N ARG A 18 7.68 -7.45 5.80
CA ARG A 18 9.11 -7.71 5.58
C ARG A 18 9.43 -7.97 4.10
N GLU A 19 8.61 -8.75 3.40
CA GLU A 19 8.81 -9.03 1.98
C GLU A 19 8.64 -7.79 1.11
N MET A 20 7.57 -7.02 1.34
CA MET A 20 7.34 -5.79 0.58
C MET A 20 8.41 -4.74 0.87
N ALA A 21 8.81 -4.57 2.14
CA ALA A 21 9.87 -3.66 2.54
C ALA A 21 11.21 -4.05 1.88
N GLY A 22 11.54 -5.34 1.86
CA GLY A 22 12.70 -5.87 1.15
C GLY A 22 12.69 -5.54 -0.34
N ARG A 23 11.56 -5.73 -1.03
CA ARG A 23 11.40 -5.38 -2.46
C ARG A 23 11.51 -3.87 -2.71
N LEU A 24 11.02 -3.05 -1.78
CA LEU A 24 11.12 -1.59 -1.86
C LEU A 24 12.49 -1.04 -1.41
N GLY A 25 13.38 -1.88 -0.89
CA GLY A 25 14.66 -1.46 -0.34
C GLY A 25 14.50 -0.47 0.82
N VAL A 26 13.57 -0.75 1.74
CA VAL A 26 13.34 0.00 2.97
C VAL A 26 13.25 -0.95 4.16
N THR A 27 13.28 -0.41 5.38
CA THR A 27 13.09 -1.24 6.58
C THR A 27 11.63 -1.63 6.75
N ASP A 28 11.40 -2.80 7.35
CA ASP A 28 10.09 -3.28 7.79
C ASP A 28 9.40 -2.28 8.73
N SER A 29 10.17 -1.71 9.66
CA SER A 29 9.69 -0.68 10.59
C SER A 29 9.20 0.59 9.87
N TYR A 30 9.90 1.01 8.82
CA TYR A 30 9.50 2.17 8.02
C TYR A 30 8.21 1.89 7.24
N LEU A 31 8.07 0.70 6.64
CA LEU A 31 6.82 0.31 5.99
C LEU A 31 5.66 0.21 7.00
N CYS A 32 5.91 -0.33 8.19
CA CYS A 32 4.91 -0.40 9.27
C CYS A 32 4.39 0.99 9.66
N GLN A 33 5.28 1.97 9.85
CA GLN A 33 4.89 3.35 10.12
C GLN A 33 4.05 3.96 9.00
N ILE A 34 4.42 3.71 7.74
CA ILE A 34 3.64 4.15 6.58
C ILE A 34 2.22 3.59 6.65
N GLU A 35 2.09 2.28 6.84
CA GLU A 35 0.78 1.62 6.92
C GLU A 35 -0.06 2.08 8.11
N ALA A 36 0.60 2.51 9.20
CA ALA A 36 -0.02 3.03 10.41
C ALA A 36 -0.44 4.52 10.32
N GLY A 37 -0.17 5.21 9.20
CA GLY A 37 -0.62 6.58 8.98
C GLY A 37 0.49 7.61 8.81
N ARG A 38 1.76 7.20 8.83
CA ARG A 38 2.84 8.09 8.40
C ARG A 38 2.62 8.50 6.92
N PRO A 39 2.80 9.79 6.57
CA PRO A 39 2.69 10.24 5.19
C PRO A 39 3.61 9.46 4.24
N VAL A 40 3.05 9.01 3.11
CA VAL A 40 3.79 8.33 2.05
C VAL A 40 4.57 9.38 1.25
N SER A 41 5.89 9.28 1.24
CA SER A 41 6.74 10.15 0.43
C SER A 41 6.66 9.79 -1.05
N ASP A 42 6.97 10.74 -1.93
CA ASP A 42 6.93 10.50 -3.38
C ASP A 42 7.95 9.44 -3.82
N ALA A 43 9.11 9.38 -3.17
CA ALA A 43 10.08 8.30 -3.39
C ALA A 43 9.47 6.91 -3.17
N ILE A 44 8.61 6.74 -2.16
CA ILE A 44 7.91 5.47 -1.92
C ILE A 44 6.81 5.24 -2.95
N ARG A 45 6.07 6.27 -3.35
CA ARG A 45 5.07 6.14 -4.42
C ARG A 45 5.72 5.64 -5.71
N ILE A 46 6.84 6.23 -6.09
CA ILE A 46 7.61 5.89 -7.29
C ILE A 46 8.15 4.46 -7.17
N LYS A 47 8.79 4.11 -6.04
CA LYS A 47 9.27 2.74 -5.82
C LYS A 47 8.16 1.71 -5.93
N ILE A 48 7.00 1.95 -5.31
CA ILE A 48 5.84 1.04 -5.43
C ILE A 48 5.42 0.89 -6.89
N ALA A 49 5.28 1.98 -7.64
CA ALA A 49 4.89 1.95 -9.04
C ALA A 49 5.91 1.26 -9.96
N GLN A 50 7.20 1.34 -9.62
CA GLN A 50 8.29 0.70 -10.38
C GLN A 50 8.47 -0.77 -10.03
N THR A 51 8.24 -1.15 -8.76
CA THR A 51 8.50 -2.49 -8.24
C THR A 51 7.31 -3.43 -8.41
N PHE A 52 6.09 -2.90 -8.38
CA PHE A 52 4.87 -3.68 -8.43
C PHE A 52 4.00 -3.26 -9.60
N ASP A 53 3.37 -4.23 -10.26
CA ASP A 53 2.39 -3.97 -11.31
C ASP A 53 1.07 -3.52 -10.68
N VAL A 54 1.00 -2.22 -10.36
CA VAL A 54 -0.18 -1.60 -9.78
C VAL A 54 -1.14 -1.22 -10.91
N THR A 55 -2.13 -2.09 -11.16
CA THR A 55 -3.12 -1.88 -12.21
C THR A 55 -4.23 -0.92 -11.78
N ALA A 56 -4.89 -0.29 -12.76
CA ALA A 56 -6.06 0.54 -12.50
C ALA A 56 -7.19 -0.26 -11.84
N GLU A 57 -7.37 -1.53 -12.23
CA GLU A 57 -8.34 -2.44 -11.63
C GLU A 57 -8.08 -2.68 -10.14
N MET A 58 -6.81 -2.93 -9.76
CA MET A 58 -6.42 -3.09 -8.36
C MET A 58 -6.77 -1.83 -7.54
N LEU A 59 -6.41 -0.65 -8.03
CA LEU A 59 -6.69 0.61 -7.34
C LEU A 59 -8.19 0.89 -7.23
N GLU A 60 -8.95 0.57 -8.27
CA GLU A 60 -10.40 0.69 -8.32
C GLU A 60 -11.06 -0.20 -7.26
N ALA A 61 -10.63 -1.47 -7.16
CA ALA A 61 -11.10 -2.42 -6.16
C ALA A 61 -10.79 -1.97 -4.73
N ILE A 62 -9.56 -1.50 -4.46
CA ILE A 62 -9.17 -0.96 -3.15
C ILE A 62 -10.04 0.25 -2.78
N ARG A 63 -10.31 1.15 -3.73
CA ARG A 63 -11.15 2.32 -3.49
C ARG A 63 -12.61 1.93 -3.20
N ARG A 64 -13.18 0.97 -3.93
CA ARG A 64 -14.54 0.46 -3.67
C ARG A 64 -14.67 -0.17 -2.29
N ALA A 65 -13.68 -0.98 -1.89
CA ALA A 65 -13.67 -1.60 -0.56
C ALA A 65 -13.67 -0.54 0.56
N LYS A 66 -12.89 0.54 0.40
CA LYS A 66 -12.88 1.65 1.37
C LYS A 66 -14.21 2.41 1.43
N LEU A 67 -14.83 2.66 0.27
CA LEU A 67 -16.14 3.33 0.22
C LEU A 67 -17.22 2.47 0.87
N ALA A 68 -17.20 1.16 0.66
CA ALA A 68 -18.14 0.24 1.31
C ALA A 68 -18.03 0.29 2.85
N ASP A 69 -16.82 0.31 3.39
CA ASP A 69 -16.57 0.41 4.83
C ASP A 69 -17.13 1.73 5.42
N GLN A 70 -17.04 2.83 4.68
CA GLN A 70 -17.57 4.14 5.07
C GLN A 70 -19.10 4.25 5.01
N LEU A 71 -19.77 3.36 4.29
CA LEU A 71 -21.24 3.33 4.16
C LEU A 71 -21.92 2.45 5.23
N LEU A 72 -21.14 1.69 6.01
CA LEU A 72 -21.63 0.82 7.08
C LEU A 72 -21.70 1.52 8.45
N VAL A 73 -21.66 2.86 8.47
CA VAL A 73 -21.62 3.71 9.68
C VAL A 73 -22.87 4.56 9.80
#